data_AF-A0A2V7M9V8-F1
#
_entry.id   AF-A0A2V7M9V8-F1
#
_cell.length_a   1.000
_cell.length_b   1.000
_cell.length_c   1.000
_cell.angle_alpha   90.00
_cell.angle_beta   90.00
_cell.angle_gamma   90.00
#
_symmetry.space_group_name_H-M   'P 1'
#
loop_
_entity.id
_entity.type
_entity.pdbx_description
1 polymer ?
#
loop_
_entity_poly.entity_id
_entity_poly.type
_entity_poly.pdbx_seq_one_letter_code
_entity_poly.pdbx_strand_id
1 'polypeptide(L)'
;KNGAVTGSIISAFGVYHLSSPSKIAVIARVDVFDPNTSVANDGNTRIIAGASYQLSPNVRLLADLDRLKGQGGATAINQALFQAQFVF
;
A
#
# COMPACT_ATOMS: atom_id res chain seq x y z
N LYS A 1 1.72 -3.06 36.70
CA LYS A 1 0.72 -3.61 35.75
C LYS A 1 0.91 -2.84 34.44
N ASN A 2 1.38 -3.49 33.38
CA ASN A 2 1.38 -2.86 32.06
C ASN A 2 -0.08 -2.74 31.63
N GLY A 3 -0.62 -1.52 31.60
CA GLY A 3 -1.98 -1.28 31.11
C GLY A 3 -2.08 -1.75 29.65
N ALA A 4 -3.22 -2.32 29.28
CA ALA A 4 -3.47 -2.64 27.88
C ALA A 4 -3.39 -1.35 27.06
N VAL A 5 -2.61 -1.39 25.97
CA VAL A 5 -2.48 -0.28 25.03
C VAL A 5 -3.45 -0.52 23.86
N THR A 6 -4.23 0.49 23.50
CA THR A 6 -5.15 0.42 22.36
C THR A 6 -4.42 0.89 21.10
N GLY A 7 -4.24 0.00 20.13
CA GLY A 7 -3.77 0.34 18.78
C GLY A 7 -4.90 0.33 17.76
N SER A 8 -4.68 0.92 16.59
CA SER A 8 -5.61 0.92 15.47
C SER A 8 -4.91 0.79 14.11
N ILE A 9 -5.62 0.19 13.15
CA ILE A 9 -5.22 0.14 11.75
C ILE A 9 -6.45 0.48 10.92
N ILE A 10 -6.30 1.45 10.02
CA ILE A 10 -7.33 1.82 9.04
C ILE A 10 -6.73 1.68 7.65
N SER A 11 -7.39 0.92 6.79
CA SER A 11 -6.93 0.68 5.42
C SER A 11 -8.04 0.93 4.42
N ALA A 12 -7.71 1.60 3.32
CA ALA A 12 -8.58 1.76 2.16
C ALA A 12 -7.79 1.43 0.89
N PHE A 13 -8.39 0.68 -0.02
CA PHE A 13 -7.78 0.40 -1.32
C PHE A 13 -8.84 0.32 -2.42
N GLY A 14 -8.40 0.61 -3.65
CA GLY A 14 -9.22 0.48 -4.83
C GLY A 14 -8.38 0.06 -6.03
N VAL A 15 -8.96 -0.77 -6.88
CA VAL A 15 -8.37 -1.19 -8.15
C VAL A 15 -9.30 -0.77 -9.27
N TYR A 16 -8.76 -0.05 -10.24
CA TYR A 16 -9.49 0.34 -11.44
C TYR A 16 -8.88 -0.35 -12.66
N HIS A 17 -9.70 -1.12 -13.36
CA HIS A 17 -9.34 -1.70 -14.64
C HIS A 17 -9.66 -0.66 -15.71
N LEU A 18 -8.65 -0.25 -16.49
CA LEU A 18 -8.93 0.61 -17.63
C LEU A 18 -9.88 -0.16 -18.57
N SER A 19 -10.77 0.53 -19.28
CA SER A 19 -11.93 -0.03 -20.00
C SER A 19 -11.77 -1.43 -20.62
N SER A 20 -12.81 -2.27 -20.57
CA SER A 20 -12.83 -3.59 -21.25
C SER A 20 -12.49 -3.45 -22.75
N PRO A 21 -11.53 -4.22 -23.31
CA PRO A 21 -10.83 -5.38 -22.75
C PRO A 21 -9.39 -5.09 -22.24
N SER A 22 -9.16 -4.00 -21.51
CA SER A 22 -7.81 -3.59 -21.08
C SER A 22 -7.08 -4.68 -20.29
N LYS A 23 -5.80 -4.83 -20.63
CA LYS A 23 -4.82 -5.61 -19.87
C LYS A 23 -4.22 -4.81 -18.70
N ILE A 24 -4.57 -3.53 -18.56
CA ILE A 24 -4.00 -2.61 -17.58
C ILE A 24 -4.99 -2.37 -16.44
N ALA A 25 -4.51 -2.50 -15.21
CA ALA A 25 -5.22 -2.06 -14.01
C ALA A 25 -4.31 -1.18 -13.15
N VAL A 26 -4.90 -0.19 -12.49
CA VAL A 26 -4.23 0.67 -11.51
C VAL A 26 -4.75 0.41 -10.12
N ILE A 27 -3.89 0.51 -9.12
CA ILE A 27 -4.23 0.37 -7.71
C ILE A 27 -3.82 1.63 -6.95
N ALA A 28 -4.65 2.01 -5.99
CA ALA A 28 -4.27 2.93 -4.93
C ALA A 28 -4.65 2.31 -3.59
N ARG A 29 -3.75 2.43 -2.61
CA ARG A 29 -3.97 1.96 -1.23
C ARG A 29 -3.40 2.97 -0.25
N VAL A 30 -4.12 3.19 0.84
CA VAL A 30 -3.69 3.98 1.99
C VAL A 30 -3.91 3.14 3.24
N ASP A 31 -2.86 3.00 4.04
CA ASP A 31 -2.91 2.40 5.37
C ASP A 31 -2.50 3.46 6.41
N VAL A 32 -3.25 3.58 7.50
CA VAL A 32 -2.90 4.36 8.68
C VAL A 32 -2.75 3.38 9.84
N PHE A 33 -1.57 3.36 10.43
CA PHE A 33 -1.23 2.52 11.57
C PHE A 33 -0.93 3.41 12.78
N ASP A 34 -1.59 3.14 13.89
CA ASP A 34 -1.37 3.80 15.17
C ASP A 34 -1.21 2.71 16.25
N PRO A 35 0.01 2.44 16.73
CA PRO A 35 0.23 1.37 17.72
C PRO A 35 -0.32 1.72 19.11
N ASN A 36 -0.54 3.00 19.41
CA ASN A 36 -1.05 3.47 20.69
C ASN A 36 -1.81 4.78 20.52
N THR A 37 -3.13 4.72 20.43
CA THR A 37 -3.99 5.88 20.17
C THR A 37 -3.99 6.93 21.28
N SER A 38 -3.28 6.68 22.39
CA SER A 38 -3.08 7.62 23.50
C SER A 38 -1.73 8.34 23.45
N VAL A 39 -0.83 7.96 22.52
CA VAL A 39 0.49 8.56 22.32
C VAL A 39 0.48 9.32 21.00
N ALA A 40 0.94 10.56 21.03
CA ALA A 40 1.10 11.32 19.80
C ALA A 40 2.42 10.95 19.12
N ASN A 41 2.41 10.92 17.79
CA ASN A 41 3.59 10.83 16.93
C ASN A 41 4.33 9.48 16.90
N ASP A 42 3.67 8.37 17.24
CA ASP A 42 4.23 7.01 17.12
C ASP A 42 3.58 6.17 15.99
N GLY A 43 2.55 6.71 15.33
CA GLY A 43 1.92 6.09 14.17
C GLY A 43 2.67 6.30 12.85
N ASN A 44 2.14 5.71 11.79
CA ASN A 44 2.59 5.93 10.42
C ASN A 44 1.44 5.88 9.40
N THR A 45 1.70 6.42 8.22
CA THR A 45 0.83 6.32 7.05
C THR A 45 1.63 5.74 5.90
N ARG A 46 1.07 4.72 5.25
CA ARG A 46 1.60 4.13 4.03
C ARG A 46 0.68 4.43 2.86
N ILE A 47 1.23 4.87 1.74
CA ILE A 47 0.51 5.10 0.50
C ILE A 47 1.18 4.27 -0.59
N ILE A 48 0.41 3.43 -1.26
CA ILE A 48 0.84 2.65 -2.41
C ILE A 48 0.04 3.09 -3.62
N ALA A 49 0.72 3.42 -4.71
CA ALA A 49 0.13 3.67 -6.01
C ALA A 49 0.83 2.78 -7.04
N GLY A 50 0.04 2.04 -7.81
CA GLY A 50 0.57 0.97 -8.63
C GLY A 50 -0.15 0.79 -9.94
N ALA A 51 0.52 0.11 -10.86
CA ALA A 51 -0.05 -0.35 -12.10
C ALA A 51 0.34 -1.80 -12.35
N SER A 52 -0.56 -2.53 -13.00
CA SER A 52 -0.33 -3.89 -13.44
C SER A 52 -0.71 -4.05 -14.90
N TYR A 53 0.00 -4.96 -15.57
CA TYR A 53 -0.24 -5.32 -16.97
C TYR A 53 -0.32 -6.84 -17.11
N GLN A 54 -1.46 -7.32 -17.60
CA GLN A 54 -1.69 -8.73 -17.93
C GLN A 54 -1.09 -9.05 -19.29
N LEU A 55 0.14 -9.58 -19.30
CA LEU A 55 0.84 -9.91 -20.54
C LEU A 55 0.16 -11.09 -21.27
N SER A 56 -0.15 -12.15 -20.52
CA SER A 56 -0.89 -13.35 -20.95
C SER A 56 -1.75 -13.86 -19.77
N PRO A 57 -2.66 -14.84 -19.92
CA PRO A 57 -3.40 -15.40 -18.79
C PRO A 57 -2.52 -15.89 -17.61
N ASN A 58 -1.28 -16.27 -17.91
CA ASN A 58 -0.33 -16.84 -16.95
C ASN A 58 0.72 -15.86 -16.44
N VAL A 59 0.87 -14.68 -17.06
CA VAL A 59 1.93 -13.72 -16.74
C VAL A 59 1.36 -12.33 -16.51
N ARG A 60 1.67 -11.75 -15.35
CA ARG A 60 1.33 -10.38 -14.98
C ARG A 60 2.57 -9.62 -14.52
N LEU A 61 2.72 -8.41 -15.01
CA LEU A 61 3.75 -7.47 -14.58
C LEU A 61 3.13 -6.43 -13.65
N LEU A 62 3.85 -6.02 -12.62
CA LEU A 62 3.42 -4.99 -11.66
C LEU A 62 4.56 -4.00 -11.43
N ALA A 63 4.17 -2.74 -11.24
CA ALA A 63 5.05 -1.67 -10.81
C ALA A 63 4.33 -0.81 -9.78
N ASP A 64 4.91 -0.69 -8.59
CA ASP A 64 4.33 0.03 -7.45
C ASP A 64 5.29 1.09 -6.93
N LEU A 65 4.75 2.24 -6.56
CA LEU A 65 5.39 3.25 -5.73
C LEU A 65 4.82 3.14 -4.33
N ASP A 66 5.69 2.97 -3.34
CA ASP A 66 5.35 2.84 -1.93
C ASP A 66 6.01 3.97 -1.14
N ARG A 67 5.19 4.72 -0.41
CA ARG A 67 5.62 5.79 0.47
C ARG A 67 5.14 5.52 1.89
N LEU A 68 6.09 5.29 2.78
CA LEU A 68 5.86 5.16 4.22
C LEU A 68 6.31 6.44 4.93
N LYS A 69 5.42 7.06 5.71
CA LYS A 69 5.72 8.26 6.49
C LYS A 69 5.29 8.07 7.94
N GLY A 70 6.24 8.14 8.87
CA GLY A 70 5.95 8.22 10.30
C GLY A 70 5.33 9.56 10.69
N GLN A 71 4.56 9.57 11.78
CA GLN A 71 4.10 10.80 12.39
C GLN A 71 5.27 11.59 13.04
N GLY A 72 5.02 12.79 13.55
CA GLY A 72 6.06 13.59 14.23
C GLY A 72 7.13 14.21 13.33
N GLY A 73 6.88 14.31 12.02
CA GLY A 73 7.83 14.93 11.08
C GLY A 73 8.95 14.01 10.59
N ALA A 74 8.81 12.69 10.79
CA ALA A 74 9.76 11.72 10.26
C ALA A 74 9.89 11.81 8.72
N THR A 75 11.12 11.66 8.23
CA THR A 75 11.42 11.57 6.80
C THR A 75 10.70 10.37 6.19
N ALA A 76 10.01 10.59 5.08
CA ALA A 76 9.32 9.51 4.38
C ALA A 76 10.33 8.56 3.70
N ILE A 77 10.10 7.26 3.82
CA ILE A 77 10.80 6.23 3.06
C ILE A 77 9.99 6.00 1.78
N ASN A 78 10.66 6.06 0.62
CA ASN A 78 10.04 5.85 -0.67
C ASN A 78 10.71 4.65 -1.35
N GLN A 79 9.91 3.77 -1.94
CA GLN A 79 10.36 2.58 -2.65
C GLN A 79 9.63 2.48 -3.99
N ALA A 80 10.34 1.98 -5.00
CA ALA A 80 9.77 1.55 -6.25
C ALA A 80 9.96 0.04 -6.36
N LEU A 81 8.87 -0.69 -6.62
CA LEU A 81 8.87 -2.15 -6.69
C LEU A 81 8.42 -2.57 -8.08
N PHE A 82 9.11 -3.58 -8.62
CA PHE A 82 8.76 -4.22 -9.88
C PHE A 82 8.63 -5.72 -9.64
N GLN A 83 7.53 -6.31 -10.10
CA GLN A 83 7.25 -7.73 -9.90
C GLN A 83 6.73 -8.37 -11.19
N ALA A 84 7.18 -9.60 -11.47
CA ALA A 84 6.55 -10.49 -12.43
C ALA A 84 5.90 -11.65 -11.67
N GLN A 85 4.61 -11.88 -11.93
CA GLN A 85 3.82 -12.97 -11.35
C GLN A 85 3.54 -14.02 -12.42
N PHE A 86 3.77 -15.28 -12.07
CA PHE A 86 3.54 -16.44 -12.93
C PHE A 86 2.50 -17.36 -12.27
N VAL A 87 1.52 -17.81 -13.05
CA VAL A 87 0.50 -18.79 -12.63
C VAL A 87 0.58 -19.99 -13.57
N PHE A 88 0.71 -21.19 -13.02
CA PHE A 88 0.90 -22.46 -13.75
C PHE A 88 -0.36 -23.33 -13.67
#